data_AF-H2YY74-F1
#
_entry.id   AF-H2YY74-F1
#
_cell.length_a   1.000
_cell.length_b   1.000
_cell.length_c   1.000
_cell.angle_alpha   90.00
_cell.angle_beta   90.00
_cell.angle_gamma   90.00
#
_symmetry.space_group_name_H-M   'P 1'
#
loop_
_entity.id
_entity.type
_entity.pdbx_description
1 polymer ?
#
loop_
_entity_poly.entity_id
_entity_poly.type
_entity_poly.pdbx_seq_one_letter_code
_entity_poly.pdbx_strand_id
1 'polypeptide(L)'
;MMVLGFTSREARLALRTCNGDLDSATRHAFQKRDEKESIVKEEQSKSKLRRKEKKLGLCLNGDKVNIELHKKMVKDLGFDKVVAAAALRQSDNDIDKAIQYIHDDIGKLGLSKLKRLSTSLLLQMNGTGLDCTTAEAAINHFNLDVDKAIQYLMDNHTTVPQDWIDALKSKREDLNTDDKEALHSLAKEVKKSEDDYLDVTLDEEMEYVQEYLALVNSLTNS
;
A
#
# COMPACT_ATOMS: atom_id res chain seq x y z
N MET A 1 34.96 10.79 5.73
CA MET A 1 33.58 10.24 5.76
C MET A 1 32.64 10.93 4.78
N MET A 2 32.54 12.26 4.77
CA MET A 2 31.65 12.96 3.81
C MET A 2 31.99 12.69 2.34
N VAL A 3 33.28 12.54 2.02
CA VAL A 3 33.77 12.12 0.69
C VAL A 3 33.26 10.73 0.27
N LEU A 4 32.99 9.85 1.23
CA LEU A 4 32.44 8.51 1.01
C LEU A 4 30.90 8.51 0.85
N GLY A 5 30.26 9.69 0.85
CA GLY A 5 28.82 9.85 0.66
C GLY A 5 27.98 9.76 1.93
N PHE A 6 28.60 9.80 3.12
CA PHE A 6 27.89 9.92 4.38
C PHE A 6 27.50 11.38 4.66
N THR A 7 26.33 11.57 5.26
CA THR A 7 25.90 12.91 5.70
C THR A 7 26.78 13.40 6.86
N SER A 8 26.85 14.72 7.07
CA SER A 8 27.63 15.29 8.18
C SER A 8 27.19 14.77 9.55
N ARG A 9 25.89 14.52 9.71
CA ARG A 9 25.27 13.89 10.87
C ARG A 9 25.77 12.48 11.11
N GLU A 10 25.68 11.61 10.10
CA GLU A 10 26.15 10.22 10.19
C GLU A 10 27.65 10.15 10.48
N ALA A 11 28.43 11.04 9.87
CA ALA A 11 29.87 11.12 10.12
C ALA A 11 30.19 11.52 11.56
N ARG A 12 29.50 12.53 12.13
CA ARG A 12 29.68 12.93 13.54
C ARG A 12 29.31 11.80 14.49
N LEU A 13 28.16 11.15 14.27
CA LEU A 13 27.69 10.07 15.11
C LEU A 13 28.66 8.87 15.10
N ALA A 14 29.15 8.49 13.92
CA ALA A 14 30.12 7.42 13.77
C ALA A 14 31.46 7.76 14.43
N LEU A 15 31.93 9.00 14.31
CA LEU A 15 33.17 9.44 14.98
C LEU A 15 33.00 9.53 16.50
N ARG A 16 31.83 9.98 17.00
CA ARG A 16 31.53 10.05 18.43
C ARG A 16 31.50 8.67 19.07
N THR A 17 30.96 7.67 18.37
CA THR A 17 30.92 6.27 18.83
C THR A 17 32.28 5.58 18.78
N CYS A 18 33.15 5.94 17.83
CA CYS A 18 34.50 5.38 17.70
C CYS A 18 35.61 6.28 18.29
N ASN A 19 35.27 7.20 19.20
CA ASN A 19 36.20 8.13 19.87
C ASN A 19 37.15 8.89 18.92
N GLY A 20 36.67 9.25 17.73
CA GLY A 20 37.41 10.03 16.74
C GLY A 20 38.31 9.23 15.80
N ASP A 21 38.37 7.90 15.90
CA ASP A 21 39.10 7.08 14.94
C ASP A 21 38.33 6.95 13.62
N LEU A 22 38.93 7.42 12.53
CA LEU A 22 38.32 7.47 11.19
C LEU A 22 38.08 6.07 10.61
N ASP A 23 39.03 5.14 10.80
CA ASP A 23 38.94 3.81 10.19
C ASP A 23 37.90 2.94 10.90
N SER A 24 37.86 3.00 12.23
CA SER A 24 36.80 2.34 13.01
C SER A 24 35.43 2.96 12.74
N ALA A 25 35.33 4.31 12.68
CA ALA A 25 34.09 5.00 12.38
C ALA A 25 33.54 4.63 10.98
N THR A 26 34.41 4.52 9.97
CA THR A 26 33.96 4.18 8.61
C THR A 26 33.39 2.78 8.53
N ARG A 27 34.05 1.79 9.15
CA ARG A 27 33.53 0.41 9.24
C ARG A 27 32.19 0.36 9.96
N HIS A 28 32.06 1.03 11.10
CA HIS A 28 30.81 1.10 11.85
C HIS A 28 29.68 1.77 11.05
N ALA A 29 29.97 2.85 10.34
CA ALA A 29 29.00 3.54 9.49
C ALA A 29 28.50 2.68 8.32
N PHE A 30 29.39 1.91 7.68
CA PHE A 30 29.00 0.94 6.65
C PHE A 30 28.15 -0.19 7.23
N GLN A 31 28.58 -0.80 8.34
CA GLN A 31 27.83 -1.88 8.98
C GLN A 31 26.41 -1.44 9.37
N LYS A 32 26.28 -0.25 9.99
CA LYS A 32 24.98 0.28 10.40
C LYS A 32 24.06 0.60 9.21
N ARG A 33 24.65 1.04 8.09
CA ARG A 33 23.91 1.26 6.84
C ARG A 33 23.41 -0.06 6.25
N ASP A 34 24.26 -1.08 6.21
CA ASP A 34 23.91 -2.40 5.69
C ASP A 34 22.83 -3.08 6.57
N GLU A 35 22.97 -3.00 7.90
CA GLU A 35 21.96 -3.47 8.85
C GLU A 35 20.62 -2.77 8.61
N LYS A 36 20.61 -1.43 8.53
CA LYS A 36 19.39 -0.66 8.24
C LYS A 36 18.78 -1.04 6.89
N GLU A 37 19.60 -1.18 5.86
CA GLU A 37 19.12 -1.58 4.53
C GLU A 37 18.54 -2.99 4.54
N SER A 38 19.14 -3.93 5.28
CA SER A 38 18.64 -5.30 5.42
C SER A 38 17.28 -5.35 6.13
N ILE A 39 17.12 -4.60 7.23
CA ILE A 39 15.86 -4.48 7.99
C ILE A 39 14.78 -3.89 7.09
N VAL A 40 15.09 -2.78 6.39
CA VAL A 40 14.13 -2.13 5.49
C VAL A 40 13.72 -3.08 4.36
N LYS A 41 14.65 -3.82 3.75
CA LYS A 41 14.33 -4.82 2.70
C LYS A 41 13.43 -5.93 3.24
N GLU A 42 13.75 -6.46 4.42
CA GLU A 42 12.97 -7.52 5.06
C GLU A 42 11.55 -7.03 5.39
N GLU A 43 11.43 -5.86 6.01
CA GLU A 43 10.13 -5.25 6.36
C GLU A 43 9.31 -4.95 5.10
N GLN A 44 9.92 -4.39 4.06
CA GLN A 44 9.25 -4.16 2.78
C GLN A 44 8.73 -5.47 2.18
N SER A 45 9.48 -6.56 2.27
CA SER A 45 9.04 -7.87 1.76
C SER A 45 7.85 -8.42 2.56
N LYS A 46 7.91 -8.35 3.89
CA LYS A 46 6.83 -8.76 4.80
C LYS A 46 5.58 -7.90 4.62
N SER A 47 5.73 -6.59 4.46
CA SER A 47 4.64 -5.65 4.19
C SER A 47 3.96 -5.95 2.86
N LYS A 48 4.73 -6.21 1.80
CA LYS A 48 4.20 -6.64 0.49
C LYS A 48 3.43 -7.96 0.60
N LEU A 49 3.92 -8.91 1.39
CA LEU A 49 3.23 -10.18 1.64
C LEU A 49 1.90 -9.94 2.35
N ARG A 50 1.90 -9.22 3.48
CA ARG A 50 0.69 -8.87 4.25
C ARG A 50 -0.36 -8.16 3.40
N ARG A 51 0.04 -7.22 2.54
CA ARG A 51 -0.86 -6.55 1.60
C ARG A 51 -1.51 -7.54 0.63
N LYS A 52 -0.77 -8.54 0.16
CA LYS A 52 -1.31 -9.60 -0.72
C LYS A 52 -2.25 -10.53 0.04
N GLU A 53 -1.91 -10.94 1.27
CA GLU A 53 -2.80 -11.74 2.12
C GLU A 53 -4.13 -11.03 2.35
N LYS A 54 -4.10 -9.76 2.74
CA LYS A 54 -5.30 -8.95 2.95
C LYS A 54 -6.17 -8.84 1.69
N LYS A 55 -5.55 -8.70 0.52
CA LYS A 55 -6.27 -8.62 -0.77
C LYS A 55 -6.92 -9.94 -1.17
N LEU A 56 -6.29 -11.07 -0.85
CA LEU A 56 -6.83 -12.40 -1.17
C LEU A 56 -7.99 -12.77 -0.24
N GLY A 57 -7.99 -12.26 0.99
CA GLY A 57 -9.07 -12.45 1.94
C GLY A 57 -8.97 -13.74 2.74
N LEU A 58 -10.07 -14.07 3.42
CA LEU A 58 -10.21 -15.24 4.29
C LEU A 58 -10.98 -16.35 3.55
N CYS A 59 -10.61 -17.59 3.84
CA CYS A 59 -11.32 -18.79 3.46
C CYS A 59 -12.56 -19.00 4.34
N LEU A 60 -13.41 -19.97 3.99
CA LEU A 60 -14.59 -20.32 4.78
C LEU A 60 -14.23 -20.80 6.18
N ASN A 61 -13.11 -21.50 6.31
CA ASN A 61 -12.57 -21.96 7.59
C ASN A 61 -11.98 -20.84 8.46
N GLY A 62 -11.94 -19.59 7.98
CA GLY A 62 -11.35 -18.46 8.71
C GLY A 62 -9.83 -18.36 8.57
N ASP A 63 -9.20 -19.30 7.89
CA ASP A 63 -7.78 -19.24 7.54
C ASP A 63 -7.52 -18.26 6.39
N LYS A 64 -6.29 -17.74 6.33
CA LYS A 64 -5.86 -16.87 5.22
C LYS A 64 -5.63 -17.69 3.95
N VAL A 65 -5.97 -17.11 2.81
CA VAL A 65 -5.64 -17.73 1.51
C VAL A 65 -4.13 -17.81 1.33
N ASN A 66 -3.63 -18.99 1.00
CA ASN A 66 -2.20 -19.22 0.80
C ASN A 66 -1.73 -18.57 -0.51
N ILE A 67 -0.82 -17.60 -0.40
CA ILE A 67 -0.25 -16.86 -1.53
C ILE A 67 0.49 -17.77 -2.51
N GLU A 68 1.12 -18.82 -2.01
CA GLU A 68 1.89 -19.74 -2.85
C GLU A 68 0.97 -20.59 -3.73
N LEU A 69 -0.13 -21.10 -3.17
CA LEU A 69 -1.15 -21.83 -3.93
C LEU A 69 -1.84 -20.93 -4.94
N HIS A 70 -2.16 -19.69 -4.56
CA HIS A 70 -2.68 -18.68 -5.48
C HIS A 70 -1.72 -18.42 -6.65
N LYS A 71 -0.42 -18.28 -6.38
CA LYS A 71 0.60 -18.12 -7.42
C LYS A 71 0.69 -19.35 -8.33
N LYS A 72 0.64 -20.57 -7.78
CA LYS A 72 0.66 -21.81 -8.57
C LYS A 72 -0.56 -21.88 -9.50
N MET A 73 -1.76 -21.59 -8.99
CA MET A 73 -2.96 -21.53 -9.83
C MET A 73 -2.86 -20.51 -10.96
N VAL A 74 -2.26 -19.34 -10.70
CA VAL A 74 -2.14 -18.29 -11.71
C VAL A 74 -1.03 -18.58 -12.73
N LYS A 75 0.12 -19.10 -12.28
CA LYS A 75 1.30 -19.30 -13.14
C LYS A 75 1.31 -20.64 -13.85
N ASP A 76 1.00 -21.71 -13.14
CA ASP A 76 1.17 -23.07 -13.65
C ASP A 76 -0.10 -23.55 -14.36
N LEU A 77 -1.26 -23.20 -13.81
CA LEU A 77 -2.58 -23.57 -14.37
C LEU A 77 -3.20 -22.48 -15.24
N GLY A 78 -2.63 -21.27 -15.25
CA GLY A 78 -3.08 -20.16 -16.10
C GLY A 78 -4.43 -19.56 -15.73
N PHE A 79 -4.93 -19.80 -14.52
CA PHE A 79 -6.21 -19.23 -14.08
C PHE A 79 -6.09 -17.74 -13.80
N ASP A 80 -7.21 -17.02 -14.00
CA ASP A 80 -7.29 -15.60 -13.68
C ASP A 80 -7.07 -15.35 -12.18
N LYS A 81 -6.38 -14.26 -11.84
CA LYS A 81 -6.02 -13.92 -10.46
C LYS A 81 -7.24 -13.84 -9.54
N VAL A 82 -8.36 -13.33 -10.04
CA VAL A 82 -9.58 -13.16 -9.23
C VAL A 82 -10.30 -14.50 -9.09
N VAL A 83 -10.32 -15.32 -10.15
CA VAL A 83 -10.93 -16.66 -10.14
C VAL A 83 -10.17 -17.59 -9.20
N ALA A 84 -8.84 -17.61 -9.30
CA ALA A 84 -7.99 -18.41 -8.43
C ALA A 84 -8.17 -18.02 -6.95
N ALA A 85 -8.28 -16.71 -6.65
CA ALA A 85 -8.50 -16.24 -5.29
C ALA A 85 -9.87 -16.67 -4.76
N ALA A 86 -10.95 -16.50 -5.54
CA ALA A 86 -12.29 -16.89 -5.13
C ALA A 86 -12.43 -18.41 -4.95
N ALA A 87 -11.83 -19.19 -5.85
CA ALA A 87 -11.83 -20.64 -5.76
C ALA A 87 -11.10 -21.14 -4.51
N LEU A 88 -9.91 -20.60 -4.22
CA LEU A 88 -9.14 -20.97 -3.02
C LEU A 88 -9.81 -20.57 -1.71
N ARG A 89 -10.60 -19.49 -1.71
CA ARG A 89 -11.43 -19.11 -0.55
C ARG A 89 -12.54 -20.11 -0.30
N GLN A 90 -13.16 -20.61 -1.37
CA GLN A 90 -14.26 -21.55 -1.31
C GLN A 90 -13.78 -22.98 -1.02
N SER A 91 -12.56 -23.33 -1.44
CA SER A 91 -11.97 -24.65 -1.28
C SER A 91 -11.05 -24.78 -0.07
N ASP A 92 -10.97 -23.76 0.79
CA ASP A 92 -10.12 -23.71 1.97
C ASP A 92 -8.65 -24.09 1.70
N ASN A 93 -8.04 -23.43 0.72
CA ASN A 93 -6.66 -23.67 0.31
C ASN A 93 -6.35 -25.07 -0.26
N ASP A 94 -7.35 -25.79 -0.74
CA ASP A 94 -7.16 -27.04 -1.48
C ASP A 94 -7.18 -26.77 -3.00
N ILE A 95 -6.09 -27.10 -3.71
CA ILE A 95 -5.95 -26.84 -5.15
C ILE A 95 -6.92 -27.71 -5.95
N ASP A 96 -7.04 -29.00 -5.63
CA ASP A 96 -7.82 -29.94 -6.46
C ASP A 96 -9.31 -29.61 -6.35
N LYS A 97 -9.77 -29.33 -5.12
CA LYS A 97 -11.13 -28.82 -4.90
C LYS A 97 -11.34 -27.45 -5.53
N ALA A 98 -10.35 -26.56 -5.49
CA ALA A 98 -10.46 -25.25 -6.15
C ALA A 98 -10.66 -25.41 -7.66
N ILE A 99 -9.92 -26.31 -8.31
CA ILE A 99 -10.06 -26.59 -9.74
C ILE A 99 -11.45 -27.16 -10.03
N GLN A 100 -11.92 -28.09 -9.21
CA GLN A 100 -13.27 -28.66 -9.35
C GLN A 100 -14.36 -27.58 -9.21
N TYR A 101 -14.25 -26.72 -8.18
CA TYR A 101 -15.15 -25.57 -8.00
C TYR A 101 -15.12 -24.58 -9.17
N ILE A 102 -13.96 -24.38 -9.79
CA ILE A 102 -13.87 -23.56 -11.01
C ILE A 102 -14.65 -24.26 -12.13
N HIS A 103 -14.40 -25.53 -12.39
CA HIS A 103 -15.06 -26.24 -13.50
C HIS A 103 -16.59 -26.32 -13.33
N ASP A 104 -17.07 -26.57 -12.11
CA ASP A 104 -18.49 -26.76 -11.85
C ASP A 104 -19.25 -25.44 -11.66
N ASP A 105 -18.60 -24.40 -11.10
CA ASP A 105 -19.29 -23.23 -10.52
C ASP A 105 -18.72 -21.86 -10.96
N ILE A 106 -18.08 -21.75 -12.14
CA ILE A 106 -17.65 -20.46 -12.76
C ILE A 106 -18.77 -19.39 -12.73
N GLY A 107 -20.04 -19.80 -12.87
CA GLY A 107 -21.20 -18.91 -12.81
C GLY A 107 -21.50 -18.33 -11.43
N LYS A 108 -21.34 -19.14 -10.36
CA LYS A 108 -21.62 -18.77 -8.96
C LYS A 108 -20.50 -17.99 -8.30
N LEU A 109 -19.28 -18.09 -8.83
CA LEU A 109 -18.11 -17.34 -8.36
C LEU A 109 -18.25 -15.80 -8.50
N GLY A 110 -19.36 -15.27 -9.04
CA GLY A 110 -19.63 -13.83 -9.18
C GLY A 110 -18.72 -13.10 -10.18
N LEU A 111 -17.65 -13.76 -10.61
CA LEU A 111 -16.65 -13.31 -11.58
C LEU A 111 -17.18 -13.14 -12.99
N SER A 112 -18.16 -13.98 -13.36
CA SER A 112 -18.84 -13.85 -14.63
C SER A 112 -19.68 -12.56 -14.69
N LYS A 113 -20.11 -11.98 -13.56
CA LYS A 113 -20.72 -10.64 -13.56
C LYS A 113 -19.64 -9.61 -13.88
N LEU A 114 -18.60 -9.43 -13.05
CA LEU A 114 -17.58 -8.39 -13.28
C LEU A 114 -16.84 -8.47 -14.63
N LYS A 115 -16.55 -9.67 -15.14
CA LYS A 115 -15.78 -9.87 -16.38
C LYS A 115 -16.65 -9.84 -17.65
N ARG A 116 -17.91 -10.29 -17.58
CA ARG A 116 -18.87 -10.07 -18.69
C ARG A 116 -19.29 -8.61 -18.73
N LEU A 117 -19.55 -8.00 -17.57
CA LEU A 117 -19.94 -6.58 -17.45
C LEU A 117 -18.87 -5.61 -17.96
N SER A 118 -17.59 -5.98 -18.04
CA SER A 118 -16.57 -5.12 -18.65
C SER A 118 -16.40 -5.39 -20.15
N THR A 119 -16.41 -6.65 -20.57
CA THR A 119 -16.16 -7.01 -21.98
C THR A 119 -17.36 -6.79 -22.90
N SER A 120 -18.58 -7.15 -22.46
CA SER A 120 -19.79 -6.87 -23.24
C SER A 120 -20.11 -5.37 -23.28
N LEU A 121 -19.89 -4.68 -22.16
CA LEU A 121 -20.09 -3.24 -22.02
C LEU A 121 -19.08 -2.46 -22.87
N LEU A 122 -17.79 -2.79 -22.85
CA LEU A 122 -16.79 -2.14 -23.71
C LEU A 122 -17.07 -2.37 -25.21
N LEU A 123 -17.52 -3.58 -25.59
CA LEU A 123 -17.91 -3.88 -26.97
C LEU A 123 -19.16 -3.11 -27.40
N GLN A 124 -20.16 -3.03 -26.52
CA GLN A 124 -21.42 -2.33 -26.80
C GLN A 124 -21.23 -0.80 -26.76
N MET A 125 -20.38 -0.27 -25.89
CA MET A 125 -20.00 1.14 -25.82
C MET A 125 -19.20 1.58 -27.06
N ASN A 126 -18.22 0.78 -27.50
CA ASN A 126 -17.51 1.04 -28.77
C ASN A 126 -18.45 0.98 -29.98
N GLY A 127 -19.48 0.12 -29.95
CA GLY A 127 -20.49 0.05 -31.01
C GLY A 127 -21.52 1.19 -31.00
N THR A 128 -21.68 1.89 -29.87
CA THR A 128 -22.71 2.93 -29.68
C THR A 128 -22.15 4.36 -29.61
N GLY A 129 -20.82 4.52 -29.63
CA GLY A 129 -20.17 5.84 -29.57
C GLY A 129 -20.22 6.51 -28.20
N LEU A 130 -20.48 5.74 -27.13
CA LEU A 130 -20.59 6.21 -25.75
C LEU A 130 -19.21 6.47 -25.12
N ASP A 131 -19.05 7.60 -24.43
CA ASP A 131 -17.85 7.87 -23.64
C ASP A 131 -17.78 6.96 -22.40
N CYS A 132 -16.55 6.57 -22.01
CA CYS A 132 -16.34 5.65 -20.91
C CYS A 132 -16.74 6.23 -19.55
N THR A 133 -16.58 7.55 -19.39
CA THR A 133 -16.84 8.22 -18.13
C THR A 133 -18.34 8.35 -17.84
N THR A 134 -19.15 8.57 -18.89
CA THR A 134 -20.61 8.70 -18.76
C THR A 134 -21.27 7.36 -18.48
N ALA A 135 -20.84 6.30 -19.17
CA ALA A 135 -21.32 4.95 -18.92
C ALA A 135 -20.98 4.48 -17.49
N GLU A 136 -19.77 4.76 -17.01
CA GLU A 136 -19.37 4.40 -15.65
C GLU A 136 -20.19 5.18 -14.59
N ALA A 137 -20.45 6.47 -14.82
CA ALA A 137 -21.29 7.28 -13.94
C ALA A 137 -22.74 6.75 -13.87
N ALA A 138 -23.33 6.39 -15.01
CA ALA A 138 -24.68 5.82 -15.07
C ALA A 138 -24.76 4.46 -14.34
N ILE A 139 -23.79 3.58 -14.57
CA ILE A 139 -23.76 2.24 -13.93
C ILE A 139 -23.56 2.36 -12.41
N ASN A 140 -22.70 3.28 -11.97
CA ASN A 140 -22.49 3.53 -10.56
C ASN A 140 -23.76 4.09 -9.89
N HIS A 141 -24.53 4.94 -10.61
CA HIS A 141 -25.82 5.43 -10.13
C HIS A 141 -26.89 4.32 -10.04
N PHE A 142 -26.94 3.41 -11.01
CA PHE A 142 -27.87 2.28 -11.01
C PHE A 142 -27.37 1.05 -10.25
N ASN A 143 -26.42 1.20 -9.31
CA ASN A 143 -25.90 0.11 -8.46
C ASN A 143 -25.42 -1.12 -9.26
N LEU A 144 -24.73 -0.89 -10.38
CA LEU A 144 -24.21 -1.93 -11.28
C LEU A 144 -25.28 -2.72 -12.07
N ASP A 145 -26.50 -2.21 -12.17
CA ASP A 145 -27.53 -2.75 -13.05
C ASP A 145 -27.35 -2.20 -14.48
N VAL A 146 -26.67 -2.97 -15.32
CA VAL A 146 -26.28 -2.56 -16.68
C VAL A 146 -27.48 -2.43 -17.62
N ASP A 147 -28.50 -3.26 -17.47
CA ASP A 147 -29.65 -3.25 -18.37
C ASP A 147 -30.46 -1.96 -18.21
N LYS A 148 -30.66 -1.52 -16.97
CA LYS A 148 -31.30 -0.24 -16.66
C LYS A 148 -30.44 0.96 -17.05
N ALA A 149 -29.13 0.88 -16.83
CA ALA A 149 -28.21 1.94 -17.22
C ALA A 149 -28.17 2.12 -18.75
N ILE A 150 -28.15 1.03 -19.51
CA ILE A 150 -28.20 1.07 -20.98
C ILE A 150 -29.55 1.61 -21.46
N GLN A 151 -30.67 1.14 -20.88
CA GLN A 151 -31.99 1.65 -21.23
C GLN A 151 -32.08 3.17 -21.03
N TYR A 152 -31.58 3.66 -19.89
CA TYR A 152 -31.51 5.10 -19.61
C TYR A 152 -30.60 5.85 -20.61
N LEU A 153 -29.46 5.28 -20.99
CA LEU A 153 -28.53 5.89 -21.95
C LEU A 153 -29.09 5.89 -23.39
N MET A 154 -29.87 4.87 -23.77
CA MET A 154 -30.57 4.82 -25.05
C MET A 154 -31.70 5.85 -25.11
N ASP A 155 -32.47 5.99 -24.03
CA ASP A 155 -33.60 6.94 -23.97
C ASP A 155 -33.14 8.40 -23.89
N ASN A 156 -31.99 8.67 -23.24
CA ASN A 156 -31.47 10.03 -23.04
C ASN A 156 -30.32 10.41 -23.99
N HIS A 157 -30.24 9.76 -25.16
CA HIS A 157 -29.23 10.04 -26.20
C HIS A 157 -27.81 10.17 -25.64
N THR A 158 -27.38 9.21 -24.82
CA THR A 158 -26.01 9.14 -24.27
C THR A 158 -25.62 10.25 -23.27
N THR A 159 -26.56 11.09 -22.86
CA THR A 159 -26.30 12.15 -21.88
C THR A 159 -26.60 11.69 -20.45
N VAL A 160 -25.72 12.09 -19.53
CA VAL A 160 -25.80 11.76 -18.11
C VAL A 160 -25.71 13.05 -17.31
N PRO A 161 -26.48 13.23 -16.23
CA PRO A 161 -26.37 14.40 -15.36
C PRO A 161 -24.94 14.60 -14.86
N GLN A 162 -24.46 15.85 -14.89
CA GLN A 162 -23.11 16.21 -14.48
C GLN A 162 -22.83 15.84 -13.02
N ASP A 163 -23.85 15.90 -12.16
CA ASP A 163 -23.79 15.49 -10.75
C ASP A 163 -23.31 14.03 -10.57
N TRP A 164 -23.63 13.13 -11.50
CA TRP A 164 -23.20 11.72 -11.40
C TRP A 164 -21.71 11.57 -11.74
N ILE A 165 -21.20 12.42 -12.63
CA ILE A 165 -19.79 12.47 -13.01
C ILE A 165 -18.98 13.07 -11.87
N ASP A 166 -19.48 14.13 -11.23
CA ASP A 166 -18.80 14.79 -10.12
C ASP A 166 -18.80 13.91 -8.86
N ALA A 167 -19.88 13.17 -8.59
CA ALA A 167 -19.91 12.15 -7.55
C ALA A 167 -18.88 11.02 -7.78
N LEU A 168 -18.67 10.62 -9.04
CA LEU A 168 -17.66 9.62 -9.39
C LEU A 168 -16.23 10.14 -9.18
N LYS A 169 -15.97 11.42 -9.49
CA LYS A 169 -14.67 12.07 -9.29
C LYS A 169 -14.36 12.28 -7.80
N SER A 170 -15.30 12.86 -7.04
CA SER A 170 -15.17 13.06 -5.59
C SER A 170 -14.83 11.75 -4.88
N LYS A 171 -15.56 10.66 -5.17
CA LYS A 171 -15.30 9.34 -4.58
C LYS A 171 -13.90 8.80 -4.88
N ARG A 172 -13.32 9.11 -6.05
CA ARG A 172 -11.95 8.69 -6.42
C ARG A 172 -10.88 9.58 -5.78
N GLU A 173 -11.17 10.84 -5.52
CA GLU A 173 -10.26 11.80 -4.90
C GLU A 173 -10.20 11.64 -3.38
N ASP A 174 -11.35 11.45 -2.72
CA ASP A 174 -11.44 11.24 -1.26
C ASP A 174 -10.64 10.01 -0.83
N LEU A 175 -10.79 8.89 -1.55
CA LEU A 175 -10.02 7.65 -1.32
C LEU A 175 -8.51 7.85 -1.47
N ASN A 176 -8.05 8.79 -2.30
CA ASN A 176 -6.63 9.03 -2.52
C ASN A 176 -6.03 10.05 -1.55
N THR A 177 -6.85 10.90 -0.93
CA THR A 177 -6.36 12.03 -0.12
C THR A 177 -6.16 11.60 1.33
N ASP A 178 -7.15 10.92 1.92
CA ASP A 178 -7.08 10.37 3.28
C ASP A 178 -5.95 9.33 3.40
N ASP A 179 -5.82 8.45 2.40
CA ASP A 179 -4.74 7.45 2.34
C ASP A 179 -3.36 8.12 2.27
N LYS A 180 -3.22 9.23 1.54
CA LYS A 180 -1.95 9.97 1.44
C LYS A 180 -1.60 10.69 2.73
N GLU A 181 -2.57 11.31 3.39
CA GLU A 181 -2.36 12.04 4.63
C GLU A 181 -1.99 11.08 5.78
N ALA A 182 -2.71 9.97 5.91
CA ALA A 182 -2.40 8.92 6.88
C ALA A 182 -0.99 8.33 6.66
N LEU A 183 -0.61 8.11 5.40
CA LEU A 183 0.73 7.65 5.05
C LEU A 183 1.81 8.70 5.34
N HIS A 184 1.54 9.98 5.10
CA HIS A 184 2.48 11.06 5.35
C HIS A 184 2.73 11.26 6.85
N SER A 185 1.68 11.17 7.69
CA SER A 185 1.80 11.23 9.15
C SER A 185 2.66 10.09 9.69
N LEU A 186 2.37 8.84 9.27
CA LEU A 186 3.15 7.66 9.66
C LEU A 186 4.62 7.74 9.18
N ALA A 187 4.85 8.23 7.95
CA ALA A 187 6.20 8.40 7.42
C ALA A 187 7.03 9.41 8.21
N LYS A 188 6.39 10.42 8.82
CA LYS A 188 7.06 11.42 9.65
C LYS A 188 7.49 10.84 11.00
N GLU A 189 6.68 9.97 11.61
CA GLU A 189 7.03 9.27 12.86
C GLU A 189 8.12 8.21 12.65
N VAL A 190 8.04 7.42 11.58
CA VAL A 190 9.03 6.38 11.24
C VAL A 190 10.42 6.97 10.95
N LYS A 191 10.49 8.25 10.56
CA LYS A 191 11.76 8.90 10.22
C LYS A 191 12.60 9.31 11.43
N LYS A 192 12.03 9.38 12.64
CA LYS A 192 12.82 9.61 13.86
C LYS A 192 13.62 8.34 14.16
N SER A 193 14.90 8.35 13.80
CA SER A 193 15.82 7.26 14.09
C SER A 193 16.06 7.22 15.59
N GLU A 194 16.19 6.03 16.18
CA GLU A 194 16.46 5.88 17.62
C GLU A 194 17.71 6.66 18.04
N ASP A 195 18.71 6.83 17.17
CA ASP A 195 19.92 7.61 17.45
C ASP A 195 19.80 9.11 17.18
N ASP A 196 18.62 9.64 16.84
CA ASP A 196 18.50 11.05 16.50
C ASP A 196 18.84 11.98 17.67
N TYR A 197 18.69 11.49 18.92
CA TYR A 197 19.10 12.19 20.15
C TYR A 197 20.64 12.23 20.34
N LEU A 198 21.40 11.45 19.57
CA LEU A 198 22.87 11.39 19.69
C LEU A 198 23.60 12.31 18.71
N ASP A 199 22.88 12.94 17.78
CA ASP A 199 23.42 13.96 16.87
C ASP A 199 23.07 15.38 17.34
N VAL A 200 23.28 15.64 18.63
CA VAL A 200 23.30 17.01 19.17
C VAL A 200 24.65 17.63 18.81
N THR A 201 24.62 18.87 18.32
CA THR A 201 25.82 19.66 18.03
C THR A 201 26.45 20.18 19.33
N LEU A 202 27.73 20.54 19.28
CA LEU A 202 28.42 21.10 20.46
C LEU A 202 27.75 22.39 20.98
N ASP A 203 27.19 23.20 20.07
CA ASP A 203 26.49 24.44 20.43
C ASP A 203 25.19 24.16 21.19
N GLU A 204 24.40 23.18 20.73
CA GLU A 204 23.18 22.74 21.40
C GLU A 204 23.49 22.02 22.74
N GLU A 205 24.55 21.20 22.80
CA GLU A 205 25.01 20.59 24.06
C GLU A 205 25.41 21.65 25.09
N MET A 206 26.07 22.73 24.64
CA MET A 206 26.44 23.85 25.50
C MET A 206 25.21 24.58 26.05
N GLU A 207 24.17 24.78 25.23
CA GLU A 207 22.91 25.38 25.67
C GLU A 207 22.24 24.54 26.76
N TYR A 208 22.14 23.21 26.56
CA TYR A 208 21.61 22.30 27.58
C TYR A 208 22.41 22.32 28.88
N VAL A 209 23.75 22.36 28.80
CA VAL A 209 24.62 22.43 29.98
C VAL A 209 24.45 23.77 30.71
N GLN A 210 24.29 24.87 29.99
CA GLN A 210 24.04 26.19 30.57
C GLN A 210 22.68 26.26 31.28
N GLU A 211 21.62 25.74 30.66
CA GLU A 211 20.31 25.62 31.29
C GLU A 211 20.37 24.75 32.55
N TYR A 212 21.07 23.61 32.49
CA TYR A 212 21.22 22.73 33.64
C TYR A 212 22.01 23.39 34.78
N LEU A 213 23.09 24.11 34.45
CA LEU A 213 23.86 24.90 35.41
C LEU A 213 23.00 25.98 36.08
N ALA A 214 22.17 26.68 35.31
CA ALA A 214 21.24 27.68 35.86
C ALA A 214 20.24 27.05 36.83
N LEU A 215 19.70 25.88 36.47
CA LEU A 215 18.76 25.12 37.31
C LEU A 215 19.43 24.66 38.61
N VAL A 216 20.62 24.07 38.53
CA VAL A 216 21.40 23.64 39.71
C VAL A 216 21.73 24.84 40.59
N ASN A 217 22.18 25.96 40.02
CA ASN A 217 22.49 27.18 40.77
C ASN A 217 21.26 27.80 41.45
N SER A 218 20.07 27.67 40.85
CA SER A 218 18.82 28.12 41.47
C SER A 218 18.39 27.24 42.66
N LEU A 219 18.66 25.93 42.57
CA LEU A 219 18.42 24.95 43.64
C LEU A 219 19.43 25.07 44.78
N THR A 220 20.67 25.48 44.52
CA THR A 220 21.71 25.65 45.54
C THR A 220 21.68 27.02 46.22
N ASN A 221 21.05 28.03 45.61
CA ASN A 221 20.87 29.37 46.19
C ASN A 221 19.49 29.57 46.84
N SER A 222 18.68 28.51 46.95
CA SER A 222 17.48 28.41 47.80
C SER A 222 17.82 27.63 49.06
#